data_AF-A0A937YYM6-F1
#
_entry.id   AF-A0A937YYM6-F1
#
_cell.length_a   1.000
_cell.length_b   1.000
_cell.length_c   1.000
_cell.angle_alpha   90.00
_cell.angle_beta   90.00
_cell.angle_gamma   90.00
#
_symmetry.space_group_name_H-M   'P 1'
#
loop_
_entity.id
_entity.type
_entity.pdbx_description
1 polymer ?
#
loop_
_entity_poly.entity_id
_entity_poly.type
_entity_poly.pdbx_seq_one_letter_code
_entity_poly.pdbx_strand_id
1 'polypeptide(L)'
;MPPIHGYRCNQCDFAFPEGWGGNLYVIDDAGDRQVVCHLGESVEVERVLGPTPDARLVQDRTGFHSFCVCLDCVAQFDLDLGDETVNPWREWYARKGLYLGRWKPGCFLAPVLLGGRERMPCGTTKGRDTRTCPKCGSPHVRTCFEMIDHPCPQCKTGVVVEVDTGLVA
;
A
#
# COMPACT_ATOMS: atom_id res chain seq x y z
N MET A 1 -11.97 10.83 0.02
CA MET A 1 -11.23 10.10 1.07
C MET A 1 -11.97 8.79 1.28
N PRO A 2 -11.36 7.64 0.97
CA PRO A 2 -12.01 6.34 1.12
C PRO A 2 -12.26 6.02 2.60
N PRO A 3 -13.24 5.16 2.92
CA PRO A 3 -13.48 4.72 4.29
C PRO A 3 -12.27 3.94 4.83
N ILE A 4 -12.03 4.03 6.15
CA ILE A 4 -11.09 3.16 6.86
C ILE A 4 -11.83 1.89 7.27
N HIS A 5 -11.21 0.74 7.02
CA HIS A 5 -11.75 -0.55 7.41
C HIS A 5 -10.87 -1.20 8.48
N GLY A 6 -11.51 -1.97 9.35
CA GLY A 6 -10.84 -2.93 10.24
C GLY A 6 -10.97 -4.34 9.67
N TYR A 7 -9.91 -5.15 9.77
CA TYR A 7 -9.93 -6.55 9.34
C TYR A 7 -9.70 -7.44 10.55
N ARG A 8 -10.72 -8.19 10.96
CA ARG A 8 -10.69 -8.96 12.22
C ARG A 8 -11.43 -10.27 12.13
N CYS A 9 -11.04 -11.22 12.96
CA CYS A 9 -11.76 -12.46 13.13
C CYS A 9 -13.10 -12.22 13.84
N ASN A 10 -14.16 -12.90 13.42
CA ASN A 10 -15.47 -12.86 14.05
C ASN A 10 -15.63 -13.78 15.29
N GLN A 11 -14.56 -14.46 15.74
CA GLN A 11 -14.59 -15.41 16.88
C GLN A 11 -13.46 -15.22 17.90
N CYS A 12 -12.35 -14.59 17.55
CA CYS A 12 -11.22 -14.36 18.45
C CYS A 12 -10.61 -12.98 18.24
N ASP A 13 -9.65 -12.59 19.09
CA ASP A 13 -9.03 -11.26 19.08
C ASP A 13 -7.99 -11.05 17.96
N PHE A 14 -7.92 -11.96 16.97
CA PHE A 14 -7.06 -11.78 15.81
C PHE A 14 -7.56 -10.61 14.95
N ALA A 15 -6.74 -9.59 14.79
CA ALA A 15 -7.01 -8.44 13.94
C ALA A 15 -5.73 -7.97 13.23
N PHE A 16 -5.90 -7.43 12.03
CA PHE A 16 -4.89 -6.65 11.33
C PHE A 16 -4.95 -5.18 11.76
N PRO A 17 -3.91 -4.38 11.44
CA PRO A 17 -4.01 -2.93 11.56
C PRO A 17 -5.20 -2.38 10.75
N GLU A 18 -5.90 -1.40 11.32
CA GLU A 18 -6.95 -0.66 10.63
C GLU A 18 -6.34 0.24 9.53
N GLY A 19 -7.06 0.41 8.42
CA GLY A 19 -6.60 1.25 7.32
C GLY A 19 -7.11 0.76 5.97
N TRP A 20 -6.26 0.88 4.95
CA TRP A 20 -6.53 0.41 3.58
C TRP A 20 -5.72 -0.82 3.22
N GLY A 21 -5.49 -1.68 4.22
CA GLY A 21 -4.76 -2.95 4.07
C GLY A 21 -3.27 -2.80 3.79
N GLY A 22 -2.71 -1.64 4.10
CA GLY A 22 -1.30 -1.35 3.91
C GLY A 22 -0.99 0.13 3.98
N ASN A 23 0.29 0.48 3.81
CA ASN A 23 0.78 1.84 3.86
C ASN A 23 1.75 2.15 2.72
N LEU A 24 1.74 3.41 2.29
CA LEU A 24 2.79 3.98 1.46
C LEU A 24 4.10 4.03 2.24
N TYR A 25 5.22 3.83 1.54
CA TYR A 25 6.55 4.11 2.08
C TYR A 25 7.42 4.85 1.07
N VAL A 26 8.46 5.50 1.59
CA VAL A 26 9.56 6.10 0.81
C VAL A 26 10.90 5.56 1.29
N ILE A 27 11.79 5.24 0.37
CA ILE A 27 13.14 4.75 0.64
C ILE A 27 14.03 5.96 0.85
N ASP A 28 14.70 6.07 2.00
CA ASP A 28 15.66 7.14 2.30
C ASP A 28 17.05 6.88 1.67
N ASP A 29 17.98 7.81 1.86
CA ASP A 29 19.31 7.74 1.22
C ASP A 29 20.18 6.61 1.79
N ALA A 30 19.83 6.08 2.97
CA ALA A 30 20.45 4.89 3.56
C ALA A 30 19.89 3.60 2.95
N GLY A 31 18.77 3.68 2.24
CA GLY A 31 18.05 2.53 1.69
C GLY A 31 16.97 1.99 2.63
N ASP A 32 16.68 2.67 3.74
CA ASP A 32 15.67 2.26 4.69
C ASP A 32 14.28 2.71 4.24
N ARG A 33 13.27 1.86 4.47
CA ARG A 33 11.87 2.16 4.15
C ARG A 33 11.23 2.95 5.28
N GLN A 34 10.85 4.19 5.00
CA GLN A 34 10.14 5.08 5.89
C GLN A 34 8.64 5.03 5.57
N VAL A 35 7.82 4.57 6.53
CA VAL A 35 6.36 4.54 6.37
C VAL A 35 5.83 5.97 6.34
N VAL A 36 5.00 6.25 5.36
CA VAL A 36 4.42 7.57 5.14
C VAL A 36 2.96 7.55 5.60
N CYS A 37 2.60 8.46 6.51
CA CYS A 37 1.23 8.63 6.96
C CYS A 37 0.39 9.38 5.92
N HIS A 38 -0.87 8.96 5.72
CA HIS A 38 -1.77 9.54 4.72
C HIS A 38 -2.01 11.06 4.86
N LEU A 39 -1.90 11.60 6.08
CA LEU A 39 -2.04 13.02 6.33
C LEU A 39 -0.69 13.73 6.16
N GLY A 40 -0.34 14.03 4.90
CA GLY A 40 0.89 14.73 4.55
C GLY A 40 1.88 13.91 3.72
N GLU A 41 1.39 12.91 2.97
CA GLU A 41 2.27 12.00 2.21
C GLU A 41 3.27 12.74 1.33
N SER A 42 2.82 13.79 0.63
CA SER A 42 3.69 14.61 -0.21
C SER A 42 4.76 15.36 0.60
N VAL A 43 4.42 15.83 1.80
CA VAL A 43 5.36 16.55 2.68
C VAL A 43 6.44 15.60 3.20
N GLU A 44 6.06 14.38 3.59
CA GLU A 44 7.01 13.37 4.03
C GLU A 44 7.90 12.87 2.88
N VAL A 45 7.33 12.68 1.69
CA VAL A 45 8.12 12.31 0.51
C VAL A 45 9.08 13.45 0.13
N GLU A 46 8.66 14.71 0.16
CA GLU A 46 9.55 15.86 -0.04
C GLU A 46 10.59 16.00 1.08
N ARG A 47 10.25 15.62 2.32
CA ARG A 47 11.19 15.62 3.44
C ARG A 47 12.32 14.61 3.22
N VAL A 48 12.00 13.44 2.66
CA VAL A 48 12.98 12.36 2.42
C VAL A 48 13.72 12.53 1.10
N LEU A 49 13.04 12.90 0.01
CA LEU A 49 13.62 12.99 -1.33
C LEU A 49 14.14 14.40 -1.68
N GLY A 50 13.88 15.38 -0.82
CA GLY A 50 14.14 16.79 -1.08
C GLY A 50 12.94 17.51 -1.70
N PRO A 51 12.95 18.86 -1.69
CA PRO A 51 11.84 19.65 -2.21
C PRO A 51 11.66 19.43 -3.71
N THR A 52 10.42 19.27 -4.15
CA THR A 52 10.05 19.08 -5.57
C THR A 52 10.84 17.95 -6.26
N PRO A 53 10.80 16.71 -5.73
CA PRO A 53 11.55 15.60 -6.32
C PRO A 53 11.02 15.31 -7.73
N ASP A 54 11.91 14.90 -8.64
CA ASP A 54 11.47 14.51 -9.97
C ASP A 54 10.60 13.24 -9.93
N ALA A 55 9.69 13.12 -10.89
CA ALA A 55 8.70 12.04 -10.89
C ALA A 55 9.33 10.63 -10.97
N ARG A 56 10.51 10.51 -11.60
CA ARG A 56 11.21 9.22 -11.72
C ARG A 56 11.84 8.83 -10.39
N LEU A 57 12.43 9.77 -9.67
CA LEU A 57 12.95 9.54 -8.32
C LEU A 57 11.83 9.10 -7.36
N VAL A 58 10.67 9.77 -7.42
CA VAL A 58 9.49 9.37 -6.63
C VAL A 58 9.09 7.95 -6.97
N GLN A 59 8.97 7.61 -8.25
CA GLN A 59 8.63 6.24 -8.68
C GLN A 59 9.66 5.19 -8.22
N ASP A 60 10.96 5.50 -8.33
CA ASP A 60 12.04 4.57 -7.99
C ASP A 60 12.21 4.38 -6.47
N ARG A 61 11.73 5.32 -5.66
CA ARG A 61 11.92 5.33 -4.20
C ARG A 61 10.64 5.25 -3.39
N THR A 62 9.47 5.14 -4.01
CA THR A 62 8.22 4.92 -3.30
C THR A 62 7.61 3.57 -3.65
N GLY A 63 6.97 2.97 -2.66
CA GLY A 63 6.23 1.73 -2.83
C GLY A 63 5.12 1.60 -1.80
N PHE A 64 4.49 0.43 -1.77
CA PHE A 64 3.36 0.21 -0.87
C PHE A 64 3.48 -1.12 -0.16
N HIS A 65 3.56 -1.05 1.16
CA HIS A 65 3.49 -2.21 2.04
C HIS A 65 2.06 -2.73 2.10
N SER A 66 1.86 -4.02 1.89
CA SER A 66 0.61 -4.72 2.23
C SER A 66 0.72 -5.29 3.64
N PHE A 67 -0.34 -5.16 4.44
CA PHE A 67 -0.43 -5.84 5.73
C PHE A 67 -0.58 -7.35 5.49
N CYS A 68 0.41 -8.12 5.94
CA CYS A 68 0.51 -9.54 5.68
C CYS A 68 0.43 -10.35 6.97
N VAL A 69 -0.02 -11.60 6.84
CA VAL A 69 0.06 -12.63 7.88
C VAL A 69 0.66 -13.91 7.30
N CYS A 70 1.51 -14.57 8.08
CA CYS A 70 1.92 -15.95 7.79
C CYS A 70 0.89 -16.93 8.34
N LEU A 71 0.39 -17.84 7.50
CA LEU A 71 -0.62 -18.82 7.90
C LEU A 71 -0.06 -19.93 8.80
N ASP A 72 1.26 -20.14 8.78
CA ASP A 72 1.94 -21.18 9.55
C ASP A 72 2.34 -20.71 10.95
N CYS A 73 2.94 -19.51 11.07
CA CYS A 73 3.41 -18.99 12.36
C CYS A 73 2.58 -17.83 12.93
N VAL A 74 1.54 -17.39 12.19
CA VAL A 74 0.60 -16.33 12.58
C VAL A 74 1.26 -14.97 12.80
N ALA A 75 2.54 -14.81 12.42
CA ALA A 75 3.22 -13.52 12.48
C ALA A 75 2.60 -12.55 11.47
N GLN A 76 2.35 -11.33 11.93
CA GLN A 76 1.95 -10.21 11.10
C GLN A 76 3.16 -9.32 10.80
N PHE A 77 3.25 -8.84 9.57
CA PHE A 77 4.36 -8.03 9.08
C PHE A 77 3.95 -7.37 7.76
N ASP A 78 4.79 -6.45 7.28
CA ASP A 78 4.55 -5.70 6.06
C ASP A 78 5.47 -6.17 4.95
N LEU A 79 4.94 -6.33 3.74
CA LEU A 79 5.73 -6.62 2.53
C LEU A 79 5.26 -5.76 1.36
N ASP A 80 6.19 -5.28 0.54
CA ASP A 80 5.88 -4.75 -0.79
C ASP A 80 5.84 -5.89 -1.82
N LEU A 81 4.67 -6.49 -1.94
CA LEU A 81 4.42 -7.60 -2.87
C LEU A 81 4.22 -7.12 -4.31
N GLY A 82 3.99 -5.82 -4.51
CA GLY A 82 3.53 -5.27 -5.79
C GLY A 82 2.30 -6.01 -6.35
N ASP A 83 1.33 -6.29 -5.48
CA ASP A 83 0.06 -6.95 -5.83
C ASP A 83 -1.04 -5.92 -6.07
N GLU A 84 -0.83 -5.06 -7.07
CA GLU A 84 -1.77 -3.97 -7.39
C GLU A 84 -3.15 -4.48 -7.82
N THR A 85 -3.26 -5.76 -8.20
CA THR A 85 -4.54 -6.41 -8.56
C THR A 85 -5.41 -6.73 -7.34
N VAL A 86 -4.81 -6.93 -6.16
CA VAL A 86 -5.52 -7.34 -4.93
C VAL A 86 -5.99 -6.12 -4.13
N ASN A 87 -5.32 -4.98 -4.28
CA ASN A 87 -5.72 -3.72 -3.67
C ASN A 87 -6.00 -2.66 -4.75
N PRO A 88 -7.26 -2.56 -5.25
CA PRO A 88 -7.64 -1.63 -6.32
C PRO A 88 -7.42 -0.16 -5.95
N TRP A 89 -7.36 0.17 -4.65
CA TRP A 89 -7.07 1.54 -4.21
C TRP A 89 -5.67 1.99 -4.65
N ARG A 90 -4.72 1.06 -4.84
CA ARG A 90 -3.40 1.35 -5.44
C ARG A 90 -3.53 1.95 -6.85
N GLU A 91 -4.49 1.48 -7.65
CA GLU A 91 -4.78 2.10 -8.95
C GLU A 91 -5.30 3.53 -8.81
N TRP A 92 -6.05 3.83 -7.75
CA TRP A 92 -6.56 5.18 -7.50
C TRP A 92 -5.42 6.15 -7.15
N TYR A 93 -4.47 5.75 -6.31
CA TYR A 93 -3.25 6.52 -6.01
C TYR A 93 -2.37 6.72 -7.25
N ALA A 94 -2.15 5.67 -8.05
CA ALA A 94 -1.38 5.76 -9.30
C ALA A 94 -2.05 6.63 -10.37
N ARG A 95 -3.39 6.56 -10.49
CA ARG A 95 -4.15 7.24 -11.57
C ARG A 95 -4.40 8.71 -11.30
N LYS A 96 -4.54 9.12 -10.03
CA LYS A 96 -4.91 10.50 -9.69
C LYS A 96 -3.72 11.46 -9.64
N GLY A 97 -2.47 10.98 -9.79
CA GLY A 97 -1.30 11.86 -9.75
C GLY A 97 -1.27 12.73 -8.49
N LEU A 98 -1.80 12.20 -7.37
CA LEU A 98 -1.96 12.94 -6.12
C LEU A 98 -0.63 13.37 -5.48
N TYR A 99 0.49 12.91 -6.05
CA TYR A 99 1.83 13.38 -5.76
C TYR A 99 2.19 14.75 -6.32
N LEU A 100 1.42 15.33 -7.24
CA LEU A 100 1.78 16.61 -7.89
C LEU A 100 0.60 17.58 -7.98
N GLY A 101 -0.17 17.68 -6.90
CA GLY A 101 -1.25 18.64 -6.77
C GLY A 101 -0.82 20.11 -6.66
N ARG A 102 0.23 20.59 -7.36
CA ARG A 102 0.42 22.04 -7.64
C ARG A 102 1.49 22.45 -8.69
N TRP A 103 1.42 22.01 -9.95
CA TRP A 103 2.08 22.73 -11.07
C TRP A 103 1.23 22.50 -12.34
N LYS A 104 0.50 23.42 -12.97
CA LYS A 104 0.71 24.85 -13.27
C LYS A 104 -0.64 25.60 -13.44
N PRO A 105 -0.72 26.93 -13.25
CA PRO A 105 -1.80 27.73 -13.83
C PRO A 105 -1.56 27.80 -15.36
N GLY A 106 -2.44 27.19 -16.16
CA GLY A 106 -2.42 27.37 -17.62
C GLY A 106 -2.58 26.12 -18.51
N CYS A 107 -2.84 24.92 -17.98
CA CYS A 107 -3.12 23.74 -18.81
C CYS A 107 -4.62 23.44 -18.89
N PHE A 108 -5.38 24.41 -19.41
CA PHE A 108 -6.65 24.14 -20.08
C PHE A 108 -6.35 24.06 -21.57
N LEU A 109 -6.79 22.98 -22.21
CA LEU A 109 -6.71 22.68 -23.66
C LEU A 109 -5.41 22.02 -24.14
N ALA A 110 -5.45 20.69 -24.24
CA ALA A 110 -5.23 19.99 -25.51
C ALA A 110 -5.56 18.49 -25.33
N PRO A 111 -6.66 17.98 -25.92
CA PRO A 111 -6.78 16.56 -26.20
C PRO A 111 -6.01 16.25 -27.49
N VAL A 112 -5.60 14.98 -27.63
CA VAL A 112 -5.14 14.30 -28.86
C VAL A 112 -3.64 14.45 -29.20
N LEU A 113 -3.04 13.28 -29.53
CA LEU A 113 -1.80 13.04 -30.28
C LEU A 113 -0.52 12.62 -29.55
N LEU A 114 -0.61 11.83 -28.47
CA LEU A 114 0.42 10.81 -28.20
C LEU A 114 -0.26 9.52 -27.72
N GLY A 115 -0.31 8.53 -28.60
CA GLY A 115 -0.85 7.19 -28.36
C GLY A 115 0.05 6.35 -27.43
N GLY A 116 0.19 6.79 -26.19
CA GLY A 116 0.93 6.09 -25.15
C GLY A 116 0.56 6.64 -23.78
N ARG A 117 -0.51 6.11 -23.18
CA ARG A 117 -0.77 6.29 -21.74
C ARG A 117 0.23 5.41 -20.99
N GLU A 118 1.47 5.87 -20.86
CA GLU A 118 2.37 5.29 -19.89
C GLU A 118 1.83 5.65 -18.51
N ARG A 119 1.05 4.71 -17.96
CA ARG A 119 0.66 4.67 -16.56
C ARG A 119 1.94 4.80 -15.76
N MET A 120 2.04 5.82 -14.89
CA MET A 120 3.08 5.85 -13.87
C MET A 120 2.56 5.05 -12.67
N PRO A 121 2.92 3.76 -12.51
CA PRO A 121 2.66 3.07 -11.26
C PRO A 121 3.47 3.78 -10.17
N CYS A 122 2.82 4.18 -9.08
CA CYS A 122 3.50 4.25 -7.79
C CYS A 122 3.98 2.83 -7.46
N GLY A 123 5.22 2.67 -7.04
CA GLY A 123 5.83 1.37 -6.85
C GLY A 123 7.07 1.22 -7.72
N THR A 124 8.20 1.17 -7.04
CA THR A 124 9.47 0.77 -7.63
C THR A 124 9.28 -0.55 -8.39
N THR A 125 9.85 -0.66 -9.59
CA THR A 125 9.95 -1.97 -10.28
C THR A 125 11.14 -2.79 -9.76
N LYS A 126 11.95 -2.21 -8.86
CA LYS A 126 13.17 -2.78 -8.31
C LYS A 126 13.06 -2.93 -6.79
N GLY A 127 13.06 -4.17 -6.31
CA GLY A 127 13.13 -4.44 -4.87
C GLY A 127 11.79 -4.73 -4.20
N ARG A 128 10.82 -5.29 -4.95
CA ARG A 128 9.66 -5.97 -4.37
C ARG A 128 10.13 -7.12 -3.48
N ASP A 129 9.42 -7.32 -2.38
CA ASP A 129 9.73 -8.38 -1.45
C ASP A 129 9.31 -9.74 -2.01
N THR A 130 10.09 -10.76 -1.69
CA THR A 130 9.65 -12.14 -1.93
C THR A 130 8.50 -12.44 -0.98
N ARG A 131 7.43 -13.08 -1.47
CA ARG A 131 6.26 -13.48 -0.68
C ARG A 131 6.60 -14.64 0.26
N THR A 132 7.38 -14.35 1.28
CA THR A 132 7.88 -15.29 2.28
C THR A 132 7.88 -14.65 3.66
N CYS A 133 7.55 -15.41 4.69
CA CYS A 133 7.53 -14.91 6.06
C CYS A 133 8.95 -14.61 6.55
N PRO A 134 9.25 -13.38 7.03
CA PRO A 134 10.58 -13.05 7.55
C PRO A 134 10.90 -13.76 8.89
N LYS A 135 9.88 -14.26 9.60
CA LYS A 135 10.04 -14.93 10.90
C LYS A 135 10.37 -16.42 10.77
N CYS A 136 9.72 -17.13 9.85
CA CYS A 136 9.85 -18.59 9.73
C CYS A 136 10.22 -19.10 8.33
N GLY A 137 10.35 -18.22 7.33
CA GLY A 137 10.68 -18.59 5.95
C GLY A 137 9.54 -19.25 5.16
N SER A 138 8.35 -19.42 5.75
CA SER A 138 7.21 -20.03 5.07
C SER A 138 6.75 -19.21 3.85
N PRO A 139 6.38 -19.84 2.72
CA PRO A 139 5.77 -19.18 1.58
C PRO A 139 4.26 -18.93 1.77
N HIS A 140 3.64 -19.44 2.84
CA HIS A 140 2.21 -19.29 3.11
C HIS A 140 1.90 -17.92 3.73
N VAL A 141 2.12 -16.86 2.96
CA VAL A 141 1.83 -15.48 3.33
C VAL A 141 0.60 -15.00 2.56
N ARG A 142 -0.32 -14.36 3.28
CA ARG A 142 -1.50 -13.70 2.71
C ARG A 142 -1.61 -12.28 3.19
N THR A 143 -2.14 -11.39 2.34
CA THR A 143 -2.52 -10.03 2.74
C THR A 143 -3.82 -10.04 3.55
N CYS A 144 -4.12 -8.95 4.25
CA CYS A 144 -5.40 -8.79 4.94
C CYS A 144 -6.61 -8.92 4.00
N PHE A 145 -6.49 -8.46 2.75
CA PHE A 145 -7.53 -8.60 1.72
C PHE A 145 -7.72 -10.06 1.29
N GLU A 146 -6.63 -10.79 1.06
CA GLU A 146 -6.65 -12.24 0.75
C GLU A 146 -7.14 -13.09 1.94
N MET A 147 -7.30 -12.49 3.12
CA MET A 147 -7.84 -13.14 4.30
C MET A 147 -9.34 -12.93 4.48
N ILE A 148 -9.96 -11.95 3.81
CA ILE A 148 -11.41 -11.72 3.89
C ILE A 148 -12.15 -12.99 3.44
N ASP A 149 -13.16 -13.39 4.20
CA ASP A 149 -13.96 -14.61 4.01
C ASP A 149 -13.17 -15.93 4.11
N HIS A 150 -11.92 -15.88 4.56
CA HIS A 150 -11.10 -17.06 4.82
C HIS A 150 -10.99 -17.39 6.32
N PRO A 151 -10.73 -18.68 6.66
CA PRO A 151 -10.55 -19.10 8.04
C PRO A 151 -9.43 -18.33 8.75
N CYS A 152 -9.70 -17.92 9.98
CA CYS A 152 -8.73 -17.22 10.82
C CYS A 152 -7.50 -18.09 11.06
N PRO A 153 -6.27 -17.59 10.84
CA PRO A 153 -5.07 -18.37 11.02
C PRO A 153 -4.78 -18.67 12.50
N GLN A 154 -5.35 -17.89 13.43
CA GLN A 154 -5.18 -18.06 14.87
C GLN A 154 -6.11 -19.13 15.46
N CYS A 155 -7.44 -18.98 15.31
CA CYS A 155 -8.40 -19.89 15.94
C CYS A 155 -8.90 -21.03 15.04
N LYS A 156 -8.70 -20.94 13.71
CA LYS A 156 -9.16 -21.90 12.68
C LYS A 156 -10.68 -22.13 12.58
N THR A 157 -11.47 -21.62 13.53
CA THR A 157 -12.93 -21.76 13.58
C THR A 157 -13.67 -20.52 13.06
N GLY A 158 -13.11 -19.34 13.35
CA GLY A 158 -13.66 -18.07 12.86
C GLY A 158 -13.23 -17.75 11.44
N VAL A 159 -13.83 -16.70 10.89
CA VAL A 159 -13.56 -16.15 9.56
C VAL A 159 -13.10 -14.70 9.74
N VAL A 160 -12.14 -14.26 8.93
CA VAL A 160 -11.72 -12.86 8.92
C VAL A 160 -12.72 -12.06 8.09
N VAL A 161 -13.25 -11.00 8.67
CA VAL A 161 -14.26 -10.12 8.06
C VAL A 161 -13.72 -8.70 7.98
N GLU A 162 -14.14 -7.99 6.94
CA GLU A 162 -13.98 -6.54 6.85
C GLU A 162 -15.09 -5.86 7.64
N VAL A 163 -14.72 -4.88 8.46
CA VAL A 163 -15.66 -4.10 9.27
C VAL A 163 -15.47 -2.62 8.97
N ASP A 164 -16.55 -1.96 8.56
CA ASP A 164 -16.59 -0.51 8.43
C ASP A 164 -16.40 0.14 9.81
N THR A 165 -15.40 1.01 9.91
CA THR A 165 -15.11 1.74 11.16
C THR A 165 -15.96 3.01 11.29
N GLY A 166 -16.61 3.45 10.21
CA GLY A 166 -17.27 4.75 10.12
C GLY A 166 -16.30 5.93 10.02
N LEU A 167 -14.98 5.69 9.99
CA LEU A 167 -13.96 6.71 9.82
C LEU A 167 -13.66 6.92 8.34
N VAL A 168 -13.40 8.19 7.98
CA VAL A 168 -13.00 8.62 6.64
C VAL A 168 -11.74 9.46 6.80
N ALA A 169 -10.69 9.16 6.02
CA ALA A 169 -9.37 9.75 6.20
C ALA A 169 -8.66 10.18 4.93
#